data_AF-A0A380FCL5-F1
#
_entry.id   AF-A0A380FCL5-F1
#
_cell.length_a   1.000
_cell.length_b   1.000
_cell.length_c   1.000
_cell.angle_alpha   90.00
_cell.angle_beta   90.00
_cell.angle_gamma   90.00
#
_symmetry.space_group_name_H-M   'P 1'
#
loop_
_entity.id
_entity.type
_entity.pdbx_description
1 polymer ?
#
loop_
_entity_poly.entity_id
_entity_poly.type
_entity_poly.pdbx_seq_one_letter_code
_entity_poly.pdbx_strand_id
1 'polypeptide(L)' 'MVKIQGFTGINAPYEEPIDPEIVIDTEQNSVEESVRYIISYLKITCLY' A
#
# COMPACT_ATOMS: atom_id res chain seq x y z
N MET A 1 -6.12 -0.03 28.26
CA MET A 1 -5.22 -1.15 27.91
C MET A 1 -5.81 -1.89 26.71
N VAL A 2 -5.10 -1.93 25.59
CA VAL A 2 -5.50 -2.70 24.40
C VAL A 2 -5.42 -4.19 24.75
N LYS A 3 -6.52 -4.94 24.59
CA LYS A 3 -6.61 -6.36 24.97
C LYS A 3 -6.18 -7.33 23.87
N ILE A 4 -5.86 -6.82 22.68
CA ILE A 4 -5.47 -7.61 21.52
C ILE A 4 -3.94 -7.69 21.48
N GLN A 5 -3.40 -8.91 21.54
CA GLN A 5 -1.98 -9.15 21.37
C GLN A 5 -1.61 -9.15 19.88
N GLY A 6 -0.47 -8.57 19.52
CA GLY A 6 0.03 -8.60 18.15
C GLY A 6 -0.66 -7.62 17.19
N PHE A 7 -1.22 -6.51 17.68
CA PHE A 7 -1.83 -5.49 16.85
C PHE A 7 -0.76 -4.60 16.21
N THR A 8 -0.52 -4.78 14.92
CA THR A 8 0.46 -4.03 14.13
C THR A 8 0.16 -2.54 14.13
N GLY A 9 1.17 -1.71 14.37
CA GLY A 9 1.03 -0.26 14.51
C GLY A 9 0.57 0.21 15.90
N ILE A 10 0.33 -0.71 16.85
CA ILE A 10 0.08 -0.39 18.26
C ILE A 10 1.09 -1.09 19.18
N ASN A 11 1.05 -2.42 19.24
CA ASN A 11 1.90 -3.25 20.12
C ASN A 11 2.66 -4.35 19.38
N ALA A 12 2.60 -4.36 18.05
CA ALA A 12 3.50 -5.09 17.16
C ALA A 12 4.05 -4.15 16.07
N PRO A 13 5.29 -4.34 15.61
CA PRO A 13 5.85 -3.55 14.53
C PRO A 13 5.15 -3.84 13.20
N TYR A 14 5.14 -2.86 12.30
CA TYR A 14 4.90 -3.05 10.88
C TYR A 14 6.23 -2.81 10.17
N GLU A 15 6.61 -3.72 9.29
CA GLU A 15 7.81 -3.59 8.46
C GLU A 15 7.37 -3.14 7.08
N GLU A 16 7.61 -1.85 6.78
CA GLU A 16 7.34 -1.30 5.45
C GLU A 16 8.17 -2.02 4.38
N PRO A 17 7.62 -2.22 3.16
CA PRO A 17 8.39 -2.75 2.06
C PRO A 17 9.61 -1.88 1.75
N ILE A 18 10.79 -2.49 1.63
CA ILE A 18 12.04 -1.78 1.34
C ILE A 18 12.09 -1.31 -0.12
N ASP A 19 11.62 -2.13 -1.05
CA ASP A 19 11.62 -1.86 -2.49
C ASP A 19 10.29 -2.29 -3.14
N PRO A 20 9.20 -1.55 -2.87
CA PRO A 20 7.90 -1.84 -3.48
C PRO A 20 7.90 -1.42 -4.96
N GLU A 21 7.34 -2.25 -5.83
CA GLU A 21 7.18 -1.91 -7.26
C GLU A 21 6.27 -0.69 -7.48
N ILE A 22 5.30 -0.49 -6.58
CA ILE A 22 4.39 0.66 -6.57
C ILE A 22 3.92 0.93 -5.13
N VAL A 23 3.80 2.22 -4.78
CA VAL A 23 3.24 2.68 -3.49
C VAL A 23 1.98 3.50 -3.76
N ILE A 24 0.89 3.19 -3.05
CA ILE A 24 -0.38 3.92 -3.11
C ILE A 24 -0.65 4.58 -1.77
N ASP A 25 -0.69 5.91 -1.76
CA ASP A 25 -1.08 6.68 -0.58
C ASP A 25 -2.60 6.93 -0.60
N THR A 26 -3.33 6.24 0.27
CA THR A 26 -4.80 6.33 0.35
C THR A 26 -5.29 7.57 1.10
N GLU A 27 -4.42 8.31 1.79
CA GLU A 27 -4.80 9.61 2.36
C GLU A 27 -4.86 10.69 1.28
N GLN A 28 -3.99 10.57 0.26
CA GLN A 28 -3.88 11.54 -0.83
C GLN A 28 -4.69 11.18 -2.07
N ASN A 29 -5.03 9.90 -2.26
CA ASN A 29 -5.73 9.43 -3.45
C ASN A 29 -7.12 8.86 -3.10
N SER A 30 -8.11 9.17 -3.95
CA SER A 30 -9.35 8.40 -3.98
C SER A 30 -9.11 6.97 -4.45
N VAL A 31 -10.11 6.11 -4.25
CA VAL A 31 -10.07 4.72 -4.72
C VAL A 31 -9.93 4.68 -6.24
N GLU A 32 -10.69 5.52 -6.96
CA GLU A 32 -10.67 5.56 -8.42
C GLU A 32 -9.31 6.03 -8.96
N GLU A 33 -8.65 6.98 -8.29
CA GLU A 33 -7.29 7.43 -8.62
C GLU A 33 -6.26 6.34 -8.39
N SER A 34 -6.35 5.67 -7.24
CA SER A 34 -5.47 4.56 -6.87
C SER A 34 -5.54 3.43 -7.89
N VAL A 35 -6.75 3.02 -8.30
CA VAL A 35 -6.94 1.99 -9.33
C VAL A 35 -6.37 2.43 -10.68
N ARG A 36 -6.60 3.68 -11.09
CA ARG A 36 -6.03 4.21 -12.35
C ARG A 36 -4.51 4.19 -12.32
N TYR A 37 -3.89 4.51 -11.19
CA TYR A 37 -2.45 4.50 -11.04
C TYR A 37 -1.87 3.09 -11.18
N ILE A 38 -2.48 2.10 -10.51
CA ILE A 38 -2.10 0.68 -10.63
C ILE A 38 -2.21 0.19 -12.08
N ILE A 39 -3.33 0.44 -12.75
CA ILE A 39 -3.52 0.03 -14.16
C ILE A 39 -2.50 0.69 -15.08
N SER A 40 -2.16 1.95 -14.82
CA SER A 40 -1.15 2.68 -15.62
C SER A 40 0.24 2.07 -15.45
N TYR A 41 0.61 1.71 -14.21
CA TYR A 41 1.85 1.00 -13.93
C TYR A 41 1.93 -0.34 -14.67
N LEU A 42 0.87 -1.16 -14.60
CA LEU A 42 0.84 -2.46 -15.29
C LEU A 42 0.96 -2.33 -16.81
N LYS A 43 0.37 -1.30 -17.42
CA LYS A 43 0.50 -1.03 -18.86
C LYS A 43 1.94 -0.70 -19.25
N ILE A 44 2.66 0.03 -18.42
CA ILE A 44 4.04 0.42 -18.67
C ILE A 44 4.98 -0.78 -18.50
N THR A 45 4.79 -1.58 -17.46
CA THR A 45 5.77 -2.59 -17.04
C THR A 45 5.53 -3.98 -17.63
N CYS A 46 4.29 -4.33 -17.98
CA CYS A 46 3.91 -5.72 -18.28
C CYS A 46 3.35 -5.95 -19.70
N LEU A 47 2.99 -4.90 -20.43
CA LEU A 47 2.30 -4.99 -21.74
C LEU A 47 3.17 -4.58 -22.95
N TYR A 48 4.50 -4.72 -22.84
CA TYR A 48 5.44 -4.56 -23.96
C TYR A 48 6.20 -5.84 -24.25
#